data_AF-A0A7J4SN40-F1
#
_entry.id   AF-A0A7J4SN40-F1
#
_cell.length_a   1.000
_cell.length_b   1.000
_cell.length_c   1.000
_cell.angle_alpha   90.00
_cell.angle_beta   90.00
_cell.angle_gamma   90.00
#
_symmetry.space_group_name_H-M   'P 1'
#
loop_
_entity.id
_entity.type
_entity.pdbx_description
1 polymer ?
#
loop_
_entity_poly.entity_id
_entity_poly.type
_entity_poly.pdbx_seq_one_letter_code
_entity_poly.pdbx_strand_id
1 'polypeptide(L)'
;MEDRTREYLRGRFGDYYRSMNPYNPPSAERREWGFIPWTAGTGTIMKRHQSLLDMGGLQEFLVANRPKHVYFSAGVYEKPGTPSMVGKNWMGSDLIFDLDADHLPEMEDVKTGKITFSQLMEFIREQTYRLVNDVLLRDFGLKEKDLLITFSGGRGYHVHVRTPAVLTLPSGARRELADYMTG
;
A
#
# COMPACT_ATOMS: atom_id res chain seq x y z
N MET A 1 -6.46 11.07 20.35
CA MET A 1 -5.53 12.16 20.00
C MET A 1 -6.13 13.45 20.50
N GLU A 2 -5.36 14.29 21.17
CA GLU A 2 -5.83 15.62 21.61
C GLU A 2 -6.25 16.46 20.39
N ASP A 3 -7.31 17.27 20.55
CA ASP A 3 -7.85 18.08 19.46
C ASP A 3 -6.81 19.04 18.86
N ARG A 4 -5.95 19.64 19.70
CA ARG A 4 -4.89 20.55 19.22
C ARG A 4 -3.88 19.84 18.32
N THR A 5 -3.40 18.67 18.73
CA THR A 5 -2.49 17.86 17.91
C THR A 5 -3.14 17.44 16.60
N ARG A 6 -4.43 17.05 16.64
CA ARG A 6 -5.17 16.66 15.45
C ARG A 6 -5.26 17.80 14.44
N GLU A 7 -5.69 18.98 14.87
CA GLU A 7 -5.83 20.12 13.97
C GLU A 7 -4.47 20.60 13.45
N TYR A 8 -3.43 20.57 14.28
CA TYR A 8 -2.07 20.86 13.85
C TYR A 8 -1.62 19.90 12.73
N LEU A 9 -1.71 18.58 12.94
CA LEU A 9 -1.29 17.59 11.94
C LEU A 9 -2.14 17.68 10.67
N ARG A 10 -3.46 17.86 10.79
CA ARG A 10 -4.34 18.09 9.64
C ARG A 10 -3.91 19.32 8.83
N GLY A 11 -3.49 20.39 9.50
CA GLY A 11 -2.90 21.58 8.86
C GLY A 11 -1.63 21.24 8.08
N ARG A 12 -0.67 20.56 8.72
CA ARG A 12 0.60 20.14 8.11
C ARG A 12 0.42 19.21 6.91
N PHE A 13 -0.53 18.28 6.99
CA PHE A 13 -0.90 17.42 5.86
C PHE A 13 -1.51 18.24 4.73
N GLY A 14 -2.32 19.26 5.04
CA GLY A 14 -2.83 20.19 4.03
C GLY A 14 -1.73 21.01 3.34
N ASP A 15 -0.70 21.45 4.08
CA ASP A 15 0.47 22.10 3.48
C ASP A 15 1.19 21.15 2.53
N TYR A 16 1.42 19.91 2.96
CA TYR A 16 2.05 18.88 2.15
C TYR A 16 1.26 18.59 0.87
N TYR A 17 -0.04 18.32 0.99
CA TYR A 17 -0.88 18.00 -0.17
C TYR A 17 -0.99 19.12 -1.19
N ARG A 18 -0.82 20.39 -0.79
CA ARG A 18 -0.83 21.53 -1.70
C ARG A 18 0.39 21.62 -2.60
N SER A 19 1.54 21.09 -2.16
CA SER A 19 2.81 21.21 -2.90
C SER A 19 3.26 19.92 -3.56
N MET A 20 2.80 18.76 -3.09
CA MET A 20 3.18 17.46 -3.66
C MET A 20 2.42 17.14 -4.96
N ASN A 21 3.05 16.35 -5.84
CA ASN A 21 2.42 15.78 -7.03
C ASN A 21 2.08 14.30 -6.81
N PRO A 22 0.81 13.89 -6.85
CA PRO A 22 0.40 12.56 -6.41
C PRO A 22 0.80 11.50 -7.43
N TYR A 23 1.29 10.38 -6.92
CA TYR A 23 1.46 9.19 -7.73
C TYR A 23 0.09 8.66 -8.16
N ASN A 24 -0.10 8.56 -9.48
CA ASN A 24 -1.29 7.93 -10.06
C ASN A 24 -0.93 6.49 -10.45
N PRO A 25 -1.55 5.47 -9.84
CA PRO A 25 -1.26 4.08 -10.20
C PRO A 25 -1.75 3.76 -11.61
N PRO A 26 -1.22 2.72 -12.27
CA PRO A 26 -1.78 2.21 -13.51
C PRO A 26 -3.27 1.89 -13.36
N SER A 27 -4.06 2.36 -14.34
CA SER A 27 -5.52 2.27 -14.36
C SER A 27 -6.18 2.86 -13.11
N ALA A 28 -5.70 4.01 -12.65
CA ALA A 28 -6.20 4.71 -11.47
C ALA A 28 -7.73 4.92 -11.47
N GLU A 29 -8.32 5.13 -12.64
CA GLU A 29 -9.76 5.28 -12.88
C GLU A 29 -10.57 4.00 -12.64
N ARG A 30 -9.89 2.84 -12.69
CA ARG A 30 -10.45 1.50 -12.44
C ARG A 30 -10.09 0.95 -11.05
N ARG A 31 -9.46 1.75 -10.21
CA ARG A 31 -9.08 1.37 -8.84
C ARG A 31 -10.13 1.87 -7.87
N GLU A 32 -10.47 1.06 -6.88
CA GLU A 32 -11.19 1.54 -5.71
C GLU A 32 -10.23 2.35 -4.85
N TRP A 33 -10.71 3.49 -4.36
CA TRP A 33 -10.01 4.35 -3.44
C TRP A 33 -10.64 4.29 -2.06
N GLY A 34 -9.79 4.43 -1.05
CA GLY A 34 -10.20 4.53 0.34
C GLY A 34 -9.31 5.49 1.11
N PHE A 35 -9.84 6.10 2.16
CA PHE A 35 -9.10 7.05 2.97
C PHE A 35 -9.58 7.09 4.41
N ILE A 36 -8.71 7.56 5.30
CA ILE A 36 -9.01 7.79 6.71
C ILE A 36 -8.93 9.30 6.96
N PRO A 37 -10.05 9.97 7.26
CA PRO A 37 -10.03 11.38 7.64
C PRO A 37 -9.51 11.58 9.07
N TRP A 38 -9.23 12.83 9.42
CA TRP A 38 -8.99 13.24 10.80
C TRP A 38 -10.32 13.31 11.55
N THR A 39 -10.58 12.36 12.45
CA THR A 39 -11.81 12.29 13.26
C THR A 39 -11.52 12.45 14.75
N ALA A 40 -12.49 12.97 15.49
CA ALA A 40 -12.46 12.97 16.95
C ALA A 40 -12.78 11.57 17.52
N GLY A 41 -12.31 11.29 18.73
CA GLY A 41 -12.54 10.02 19.43
C GLY A 41 -11.44 8.97 19.21
N THR A 42 -11.74 7.74 19.62
CA THR A 42 -10.80 6.59 19.63
C THR A 42 -10.95 5.69 18.40
N GLY A 43 -12.03 5.83 17.63
CA GLY A 43 -12.30 5.02 16.44
C GLY A 43 -11.59 5.53 15.18
N THR A 44 -11.07 4.60 14.37
CA THR A 44 -10.61 4.87 13.02
C THR A 44 -11.76 4.66 12.04
N ILE A 45 -12.18 5.73 11.36
CA ILE A 45 -13.22 5.66 10.33
C ILE A 45 -12.53 5.54 8.97
N MET A 46 -12.77 4.44 8.26
CA MET A 46 -12.30 4.27 6.89
C MET A 46 -13.46 4.54 5.92
N LYS A 47 -13.28 5.51 5.03
CA LYS A 47 -14.18 5.75 3.89
C LYS A 47 -13.64 4.96 2.70
N ARG A 48 -14.49 4.18 2.03
CA ARG A 48 -14.14 3.27 0.93
C ARG A 48 -15.19 3.34 -0.19
N HIS A 49 -15.06 2.48 -1.19
CA HIS A 49 -15.97 2.42 -2.33
C HIS A 49 -16.04 3.76 -3.08
N GLN A 50 -14.87 4.39 -3.25
CA GLN A 50 -14.73 5.62 -4.03
C GLN A 50 -14.02 5.30 -5.35
N SER A 51 -14.41 5.98 -6.42
CA SER A 51 -13.63 6.08 -7.66
C SER A 51 -12.98 7.46 -7.76
N LEU A 52 -12.01 7.63 -8.67
CA LEU A 52 -11.45 8.97 -8.93
C LEU A 52 -12.52 9.96 -9.40
N LEU A 53 -13.54 9.48 -10.10
CA LEU A 53 -14.67 10.31 -10.53
C LEU A 53 -15.44 10.85 -9.32
N ASP A 54 -15.74 10.00 -8.34
CA ASP A 54 -16.40 10.40 -7.09
C ASP A 54 -15.57 11.40 -6.29
N MET A 55 -14.24 11.28 -6.37
CA MET A 55 -13.28 12.13 -5.67
C MET A 55 -13.03 13.47 -6.38
N GLY A 56 -13.44 13.62 -7.64
CA GLY A 56 -13.16 14.81 -8.46
C GLY A 56 -11.69 14.95 -8.89
N GLY A 57 -10.92 13.86 -8.85
CA GLY A 57 -9.46 13.87 -9.06
C GLY A 57 -8.67 13.70 -7.76
N LEU A 58 -7.50 13.05 -7.85
CA LEU A 58 -6.71 12.71 -6.66
C LEU A 58 -6.12 13.96 -6.00
N GLN A 59 -5.57 14.89 -6.77
CA GLN A 59 -4.92 16.08 -6.22
C GLN A 59 -5.92 17.00 -5.53
N GLU A 60 -7.03 17.29 -6.19
CA GLU A 60 -8.13 18.10 -5.70
C GLU A 60 -8.69 17.49 -4.41
N PHE A 61 -8.90 16.17 -4.41
CA PHE A 61 -9.37 15.44 -3.24
C PHE A 61 -8.40 15.57 -2.05
N LEU A 62 -7.10 15.37 -2.27
CA LEU A 62 -6.08 15.42 -1.21
C LEU A 62 -6.02 16.81 -0.57
N VAL A 63 -6.03 17.87 -1.40
CA VAL A 63 -6.00 19.27 -0.93
C VAL A 63 -7.27 19.63 -0.16
N ALA A 64 -8.44 19.22 -0.65
CA ALA A 64 -9.72 19.54 -0.01
C ALA A 64 -9.91 18.78 1.32
N ASN A 65 -9.70 17.45 1.29
CA ASN A 65 -10.05 16.56 2.40
C ASN A 65 -8.93 16.41 3.42
N ARG A 66 -7.67 16.64 3.03
CA ARG A 66 -6.48 16.54 3.90
C ARG A 66 -6.46 15.25 4.73
N PRO A 67 -6.67 14.07 4.11
CA PRO A 67 -6.82 12.81 4.83
C PRO A 67 -5.55 12.44 5.61
N LYS A 68 -5.71 11.63 6.66
CA LYS A 68 -4.59 11.05 7.43
C LYS A 68 -3.91 9.92 6.65
N HIS A 69 -4.71 9.12 5.94
CA HIS A 69 -4.23 8.05 5.07
C HIS A 69 -5.06 7.97 3.80
N VAL A 70 -4.44 7.58 2.69
CA VAL A 70 -5.09 7.32 1.41
C VAL A 70 -4.55 6.03 0.83
N TYR A 71 -5.45 5.23 0.27
CA TYR A 71 -5.19 3.92 -0.26
C TYR A 71 -5.91 3.77 -1.61
N PHE A 72 -5.35 2.93 -2.47
CA PHE A 72 -6.04 2.40 -3.64
C PHE A 72 -5.96 0.88 -3.64
N SER A 73 -6.89 0.22 -4.31
CA SER A 73 -6.96 -1.23 -4.35
C SER A 73 -5.85 -1.86 -5.20
N ALA A 74 -5.35 -3.02 -4.77
CA ALA A 74 -4.56 -3.91 -5.64
C ALA A 74 -5.38 -4.36 -6.86
N GLY A 75 -6.69 -4.58 -6.64
CA GLY A 75 -7.64 -4.95 -7.68
C GLY A 75 -7.95 -3.80 -8.65
N VAL A 76 -8.26 -4.19 -9.88
CA VAL A 76 -8.75 -3.36 -10.97
C VAL A 76 -10.18 -3.81 -11.26
N TYR A 77 -11.09 -2.85 -11.38
CA TYR A 77 -12.53 -3.08 -11.49
C TYR A 77 -13.13 -2.25 -12.60
N GLU A 78 -14.20 -2.75 -13.21
CA GLU A 78 -14.99 -1.95 -14.15
C GLU A 78 -15.76 -0.84 -13.43
N LYS A 79 -16.28 -1.13 -12.22
CA LYS A 79 -17.10 -0.20 -11.42
C LYS A 79 -16.52 -0.02 -10.01
N PRO A 80 -15.36 0.63 -9.84
CA PRO A 80 -14.61 0.66 -8.57
C PRO A 80 -15.35 1.28 -7.38
N GLY A 81 -16.26 2.24 -7.64
CA GLY A 81 -17.09 2.87 -6.59
C GLY A 81 -18.27 2.02 -6.10
N THR A 82 -18.52 0.84 -6.69
CA THR A 82 -19.65 0.00 -6.29
C THR A 82 -19.38 -0.67 -4.95
N PRO A 83 -20.29 -0.60 -3.94
CA PRO A 83 -20.04 -1.22 -2.64
C PRO A 83 -19.94 -2.76 -2.68
N SER A 84 -20.74 -3.42 -3.52
CA SER A 84 -20.75 -4.88 -3.61
C SER A 84 -19.62 -5.40 -4.51
N MET A 85 -18.89 -6.42 -4.05
CA MET A 85 -17.78 -6.99 -4.82
C MET A 85 -18.22 -7.59 -6.16
N VAL A 86 -19.38 -8.26 -6.18
CA VAL A 86 -19.97 -8.78 -7.42
C VAL A 86 -20.30 -7.64 -8.39
N GLY A 87 -20.85 -6.53 -7.88
CA GLY A 87 -21.20 -5.38 -8.70
C GLY A 87 -20.01 -4.58 -9.24
N LYS A 88 -18.82 -4.74 -8.66
CA LYS A 88 -17.59 -4.06 -9.13
C LYS A 88 -17.10 -4.58 -10.48
N ASN A 89 -17.42 -5.82 -10.86
CA ASN A 89 -16.84 -6.51 -12.02
C ASN A 89 -15.30 -6.49 -12.01
N TRP A 90 -14.70 -7.44 -11.30
CA TRP A 90 -13.25 -7.58 -11.19
C TRP A 90 -12.60 -7.88 -12.56
N MET A 91 -11.51 -7.18 -12.86
CA MET A 91 -10.77 -7.28 -14.12
C MET A 91 -9.35 -7.84 -13.96
N GLY A 92 -8.80 -7.78 -12.74
CA GLY A 92 -7.42 -8.17 -12.46
C GLY A 92 -6.95 -7.61 -11.11
N SER A 93 -5.75 -7.98 -10.68
CA SER A 93 -5.12 -7.41 -9.49
C SER A 93 -3.60 -7.43 -9.61
N ASP A 94 -2.97 -6.35 -9.16
CA ASP A 94 -1.54 -6.36 -8.84
C ASP A 94 -1.22 -7.57 -7.94
N LEU A 95 -0.03 -8.14 -8.09
CA LEU A 95 0.55 -9.03 -7.09
C LEU A 95 1.39 -8.17 -6.15
N ILE A 96 1.08 -8.17 -4.86
CA ILE A 96 1.73 -7.31 -3.87
C ILE A 96 2.34 -8.18 -2.79
N PHE A 97 3.59 -7.89 -2.45
CA PHE A 97 4.27 -8.40 -1.28
C PHE A 97 4.39 -7.28 -0.26
N ASP A 98 3.99 -7.55 0.98
CA ASP A 98 4.09 -6.62 2.10
C ASP A 98 5.08 -7.19 3.12
N LEU A 99 6.21 -6.50 3.28
CA LEU A 99 7.28 -6.87 4.19
C LEU A 99 7.27 -5.89 5.35
N ASP A 100 6.76 -6.34 6.49
CA ASP A 100 6.72 -5.56 7.72
C ASP A 100 7.75 -6.08 8.72
N ALA A 101 8.61 -5.18 9.21
CA ALA A 101 9.60 -5.51 10.21
C ALA A 101 8.98 -5.99 11.54
N ASP A 102 7.70 -5.80 11.80
CA ASP A 102 7.02 -6.37 12.99
C ASP A 102 6.98 -7.91 12.95
N HIS A 103 7.07 -8.50 11.77
CA HIS A 103 7.09 -9.95 11.60
C HIS A 103 8.51 -10.55 11.57
N LEU A 104 9.54 -9.71 11.68
CA LEU A 104 10.91 -10.20 11.80
C LEU A 104 11.18 -10.73 13.21
N PRO A 105 11.88 -11.87 13.36
CA PRO A 105 12.33 -12.37 14.67
C PRO A 105 13.11 -11.32 15.48
N GLU A 106 13.91 -10.50 14.79
CA GLU A 106 14.74 -9.44 15.36
C GLU A 106 13.93 -8.32 16.03
N MET A 107 12.62 -8.26 15.82
CA MET A 107 11.76 -7.31 16.52
C MET A 107 11.79 -7.53 18.04
N GLU A 108 11.95 -8.77 18.52
CA GLU A 108 12.14 -9.03 19.96
C GLU A 108 13.49 -8.53 20.48
N ASP A 109 14.52 -8.54 19.63
CA ASP A 109 15.84 -8.01 19.97
C ASP A 109 15.83 -6.48 20.05
N VAL A 110 14.97 -5.80 19.28
CA VAL A 110 14.70 -4.36 19.46
C VAL A 110 14.02 -4.08 20.80
N LYS A 111 12.97 -4.84 21.15
CA LYS A 111 12.22 -4.66 22.40
C LYS A 111 13.10 -4.87 23.63
N THR A 112 14.05 -5.80 23.55
CA THR A 112 15.01 -6.10 24.63
C THR A 112 16.25 -5.20 24.60
N GLY A 113 16.37 -4.30 23.61
CA GLY A 113 17.48 -3.35 23.48
C GLY A 113 18.80 -3.95 23.01
N LYS A 114 18.79 -5.19 22.49
CA LYS A 114 19.97 -5.85 21.93
C LYS A 114 20.39 -5.25 20.59
N ILE A 115 19.41 -4.82 19.79
CA ILE A 115 19.64 -4.10 18.54
C ILE A 115 18.83 -2.80 18.53
N THR A 116 19.27 -1.86 17.71
CA THR A 116 18.56 -0.60 17.47
C THR A 116 17.45 -0.78 16.44
N PHE A 117 16.48 0.13 16.44
CA PHE A 117 15.46 0.18 15.39
C PHE A 117 16.08 0.40 13.99
N SER A 118 17.19 1.13 13.89
CA SER A 118 17.91 1.30 12.62
C SER A 118 18.42 -0.02 12.07
N GLN A 119 18.97 -0.88 12.94
CA GLN A 119 19.43 -2.22 12.53
C GLN A 119 18.26 -3.10 12.09
N LEU A 120 17.10 -3.01 12.77
CA LEU A 120 15.89 -3.69 12.31
C LEU A 120 15.47 -3.23 10.90
N MET A 121 15.58 -1.93 10.63
CA MET A 121 15.31 -1.37 9.29
C MET A 121 16.30 -1.87 8.23
N GLU A 122 17.55 -2.14 8.60
CA GLU A 122 18.53 -2.78 7.70
C GLU A 122 18.14 -4.22 7.39
N PHE A 123 17.67 -4.99 8.38
CA PHE A 123 17.21 -6.37 8.16
C PHE A 123 16.00 -6.44 7.22
N ILE A 124 14.95 -5.62 7.44
CA ILE A 124 13.77 -5.64 6.55
C ILE A 124 14.11 -5.17 5.13
N ARG A 125 15.05 -4.23 4.99
CA ARG A 125 15.57 -3.80 3.70
C ARG A 125 16.29 -4.94 2.99
N GLU A 126 17.09 -5.72 3.72
CA GLU A 126 17.80 -6.89 3.16
C GLU A 126 16.83 -7.99 2.74
N GLN A 127 15.81 -8.30 3.55
CA GLN A 127 14.77 -9.27 3.14
C GLN A 127 14.02 -8.81 1.89
N THR A 128 13.73 -7.50 1.80
CA THR A 128 13.11 -6.92 0.58
C THR A 128 14.04 -7.04 -0.62
N TYR A 129 15.35 -6.80 -0.44
CA TYR A 129 16.34 -6.96 -1.49
C TYR A 129 16.40 -8.40 -2.01
N ARG A 130 16.40 -9.39 -1.12
CA ARG A 130 16.40 -10.82 -1.48
C ARG A 130 15.13 -11.24 -2.19
N LEU A 131 13.96 -10.82 -1.70
CA LEU A 131 12.70 -11.06 -2.41
C LEU A 131 12.78 -10.54 -3.86
N VAL A 132 13.25 -9.31 -4.05
CA VAL A 132 13.31 -8.69 -5.37
C VAL A 132 14.33 -9.42 -6.27
N ASN A 133 15.56 -9.58 -5.82
CA ASN A 133 16.64 -10.06 -6.67
C ASN A 133 16.61 -11.58 -6.85
N ASP A 134 16.49 -12.32 -5.76
CA ASP A 134 16.61 -13.77 -5.80
C ASP A 134 15.31 -14.42 -6.30
N VAL A 135 14.15 -13.92 -5.84
CA VAL A 135 12.86 -14.55 -6.17
C VAL A 135 12.22 -13.92 -7.40
N LEU A 136 11.92 -12.61 -7.34
CA LEU A 136 11.11 -11.97 -8.38
C LEU A 136 11.87 -11.83 -9.70
N LEU A 137 13.11 -11.34 -9.67
CA LEU A 137 13.91 -11.13 -10.87
C LEU A 137 14.59 -12.41 -11.36
N ARG A 138 15.28 -13.14 -10.47
CA ARG A 138 16.05 -14.32 -10.87
C ARG A 138 15.17 -15.55 -11.07
N ASP A 139 14.43 -15.98 -10.05
CA ASP A 139 13.69 -17.26 -10.13
C ASP A 139 12.41 -17.13 -10.98
N PHE A 140 11.61 -16.05 -10.81
CA PHE A 140 10.37 -15.84 -11.57
C PHE A 140 10.60 -15.16 -12.92
N GLY A 141 11.81 -14.65 -13.19
CA GLY A 141 12.15 -14.02 -14.46
C GLY A 141 11.38 -12.73 -14.75
N LEU A 142 10.86 -12.06 -13.72
CA LEU A 142 10.17 -10.78 -13.87
C LEU A 142 11.18 -9.69 -14.26
N LYS A 143 10.67 -8.61 -14.86
CA LYS A 143 11.51 -7.49 -15.29
C LYS A 143 11.38 -6.37 -14.27
N GLU A 144 12.49 -5.69 -13.98
CA GLU A 144 12.52 -4.55 -13.05
C GLU A 144 11.46 -3.49 -13.38
N LYS A 145 11.23 -3.23 -14.68
CA LYS A 145 10.21 -2.27 -15.15
C LYS A 145 8.78 -2.61 -14.74
N ASP A 146 8.51 -3.88 -14.41
CA ASP A 146 7.19 -4.36 -13.99
C ASP A 146 7.03 -4.33 -12.46
N LEU A 147 8.07 -3.91 -11.74
CA LEU A 147 8.12 -3.80 -10.28
C LEU A 147 8.01 -2.34 -9.84
N LEU A 148 7.29 -2.11 -8.74
CA LEU A 148 7.32 -0.86 -8.00
C LEU A 148 7.54 -1.18 -6.53
N ILE A 149 8.68 -0.74 -5.99
CA ILE A 149 9.03 -0.88 -4.58
C ILE A 149 8.69 0.44 -3.88
N THR A 150 7.93 0.37 -2.80
CA THR A 150 7.57 1.55 -2.00
C THR A 150 7.88 1.31 -0.53
N PHE A 151 8.40 2.32 0.15
CA PHE A 151 8.46 2.32 1.60
C PHE A 151 7.04 2.47 2.18
N SER A 152 6.68 1.67 3.19
CA SER A 152 5.33 1.70 3.77
C SER A 152 5.00 2.98 4.55
N GLY A 153 6.01 3.81 4.83
CA GLY A 153 5.89 5.01 5.65
C GLY A 153 6.03 4.74 7.15
N GLY A 154 6.24 3.48 7.54
CA GLY A 154 6.51 3.08 8.91
C GLY A 154 7.82 2.32 9.03
N ARG A 155 7.77 1.01 8.74
CA ARG A 155 8.83 0.07 9.12
C ARG A 155 8.92 -1.14 8.19
N GLY A 156 8.61 -0.91 6.91
CA GLY A 156 8.49 -1.98 5.94
C GLY A 156 8.44 -1.49 4.51
N TYR A 157 8.24 -2.42 3.59
CA TYR A 157 8.20 -2.15 2.15
C TYR A 157 7.05 -2.92 1.50
N HIS A 158 6.47 -2.31 0.48
CA HIS A 158 5.59 -3.01 -0.45
C HIS A 158 6.30 -3.19 -1.79
N VAL A 159 6.18 -4.38 -2.38
CA VAL A 159 6.62 -4.65 -3.74
C VAL A 159 5.40 -4.97 -4.59
N HIS A 160 5.06 -4.07 -5.51
CA HIS A 160 3.98 -4.25 -6.48
C HIS A 160 4.55 -4.85 -7.76
N VAL A 161 3.95 -5.95 -8.23
CA VAL A 161 4.25 -6.60 -9.52
C VAL A 161 3.06 -6.44 -10.45
N ARG A 162 3.31 -5.91 -11.66
CA ARG A 162 2.25 -5.51 -12.61
C ARG A 162 2.41 -6.06 -14.02
N THR A 163 3.11 -7.18 -14.18
CA THR A 163 3.15 -7.87 -15.48
C THR A 163 1.76 -8.44 -15.84
N PRO A 164 1.34 -8.43 -17.12
CA PRO A 164 0.06 -9.02 -17.54
C PRO A 164 -0.16 -10.45 -17.04
N ALA A 165 0.92 -11.24 -16.91
CA ALA A 165 0.86 -12.62 -16.46
C ALA A 165 0.37 -12.79 -15.01
N VAL A 166 0.57 -11.78 -14.15
CA VAL A 166 0.13 -11.88 -12.73
C VAL A 166 -1.25 -11.30 -12.49
N LEU A 167 -1.77 -10.46 -13.40
CA LEU A 167 -3.00 -9.71 -13.15
C LEU A 167 -4.22 -10.62 -12.96
N THR A 168 -4.29 -11.72 -13.71
CA THR A 168 -5.41 -12.65 -13.70
C THR A 168 -5.18 -13.87 -12.82
N LEU A 169 -4.05 -13.94 -12.09
CA LEU A 169 -3.77 -15.09 -11.23
C LEU A 169 -4.88 -15.28 -10.18
N PRO A 170 -5.45 -16.49 -10.08
CA PRO A 170 -6.43 -16.79 -9.04
C PRO A 170 -5.77 -16.80 -7.66
N SER A 171 -6.58 -16.68 -6.62
CA SER A 171 -6.11 -16.67 -5.23
C SER A 171 -5.29 -17.93 -4.86
N GLY A 172 -5.65 -19.10 -5.40
CA GLY A 172 -4.89 -20.34 -5.23
C GLY A 172 -3.46 -20.23 -5.75
N ALA A 173 -3.28 -19.79 -7.00
CA ALA A 173 -1.95 -19.61 -7.58
C ALA A 173 -1.12 -18.56 -6.82
N ARG A 174 -1.76 -17.49 -6.31
CA ARG A 174 -1.08 -16.49 -5.48
C ARG A 174 -0.60 -17.06 -4.15
N ARG A 175 -1.34 -18.02 -3.58
CA ARG A 175 -0.92 -18.74 -2.37
C ARG A 175 0.31 -19.60 -2.66
N GLU A 176 0.32 -20.36 -3.75
CA GLU A 176 1.50 -21.14 -4.15
C GLU A 176 2.75 -20.27 -4.32
N LEU A 177 2.60 -19.04 -4.87
CA LEU A 177 3.72 -18.09 -4.95
C LEU A 177 4.20 -17.64 -3.56
N ALA A 178 3.29 -17.44 -2.60
CA ALA A 178 3.66 -17.10 -1.23
C ALA A 178 4.36 -18.28 -0.55
N ASP A 179 3.85 -19.50 -0.73
CA ASP A 179 4.40 -20.73 -0.16
C ASP A 179 5.83 -21.00 -0.68
N TYR A 180 6.10 -20.73 -1.97
CA TYR A 180 7.45 -20.78 -2.54
C TYR A 180 8.46 -19.91 -1.79
N MET A 181 8.02 -18.73 -1.31
CA MET A 181 8.90 -17.78 -0.61
C MET A 181 9.17 -18.17 0.83
N THR A 182 8.24 -18.89 1.45
CA THR A 182 8.35 -19.37 2.83
C THR A 182 8.86 -20.81 2.93
N GLY A 183 9.23 -21.41 1.79
CA GLY A 183 9.62 -22.81 1.62
C GLY A 183 10.49 -23.39 2.73
#